data_AF-A0A836WWR4-F1
#
_entry.id   AF-A0A836WWR4-F1
#
_cell.length_a   1.000
_cell.length_b   1.000
_cell.length_c   1.000
_cell.angle_alpha   90.00
_cell.angle_beta   90.00
_cell.angle_gamma   90.00
#
_symmetry.space_group_name_H-M   'P 1'
#
loop_
_entity.id
_entity.type
_entity.pdbx_description
1 polymer ?
#
loop_
_entity_poly.entity_id
_entity_poly.type
_entity_poly.pdbx_seq_one_letter_code
_entity_poly.pdbx_strand_id
1 'polypeptide(L)'
;MEEKLNEVPITFSELLKDVDLKDKAKAYVLIEADPAHIPYILEELGKLENVRSADVVTGIYDIIVFVEGENQNEIGKVVIKEINPIRGVKKATTCMVVEI
;
A
#
# COMPACT_ATOMS: atom_id res chain seq x y z
N MET A 1 -16.28 39.06 -8.49
CA MET A 1 -15.88 38.24 -9.65
C MET A 1 -15.24 36.99 -9.10
N GLU A 2 -15.93 35.87 -9.36
CA GLU A 2 -15.46 34.48 -9.44
C GLU A 2 -14.92 33.75 -8.20
N GLU A 3 -15.18 32.44 -8.21
CA GLU A 3 -15.44 31.52 -7.10
C GLU A 3 -14.23 30.70 -6.60
N LYS A 4 -14.30 30.32 -5.31
CA LYS A 4 -13.98 29.03 -4.62
C LYS A 4 -12.81 28.14 -5.10
N LEU A 5 -12.07 27.56 -4.13
CA LEU A 5 -12.12 26.11 -3.87
C LEU A 5 -11.56 25.71 -2.48
N ASN A 6 -12.22 24.72 -1.86
CA ASN A 6 -11.71 23.94 -0.73
C ASN A 6 -10.43 23.19 -1.15
N GLU A 7 -9.30 23.38 -0.48
CA GLU A 7 -8.10 22.57 -0.75
C GLU A 7 -8.21 21.23 0.00
N VAL A 8 -8.72 20.22 -0.70
CA VAL A 8 -8.65 18.82 -0.26
C VAL A 8 -7.19 18.36 -0.33
N PRO A 9 -6.68 17.56 0.63
CA PRO A 9 -5.35 16.97 0.52
C PRO A 9 -5.17 16.19 -0.78
N ILE A 10 -4.00 16.33 -1.41
CA ILE A 10 -3.66 15.56 -2.61
C ILE A 10 -3.56 14.06 -2.27
N THR A 11 -3.94 13.21 -3.21
CA THR A 11 -3.83 11.76 -3.06
C THR A 11 -2.40 11.28 -3.25
N PHE A 12 -2.06 10.09 -2.76
CA PHE A 12 -0.75 9.48 -3.02
C PHE A 12 -0.47 9.30 -4.52
N SER A 13 -1.49 9.01 -5.34
CA SER A 13 -1.31 8.94 -6.79
C SER A 13 -0.90 10.28 -7.38
N GLU A 14 -1.41 11.38 -6.85
CA GLU A 14 -1.02 12.73 -7.27
C GLU A 14 0.35 13.16 -6.75
N LEU A 15 0.82 12.55 -5.65
CA LEU A 15 2.20 12.72 -5.19
C LEU A 15 3.20 12.03 -6.13
N LEU A 16 2.79 10.96 -6.81
CA LEU A 16 3.62 10.12 -7.69
C LEU A 16 3.44 10.42 -9.18
N LYS A 17 3.08 11.67 -9.57
CA LYS A 17 2.67 12.10 -10.92
C LYS A 17 3.58 11.70 -12.10
N ASP A 18 4.81 11.26 -11.86
CA ASP A 18 5.72 10.75 -12.89
C ASP A 18 5.53 9.26 -13.22
N VAL A 19 4.58 8.59 -12.55
CA VAL A 19 4.23 7.18 -12.76
C VAL A 19 2.85 7.11 -13.40
N ASP A 20 2.73 6.38 -14.52
CA ASP A 20 1.46 6.17 -15.22
C ASP A 20 0.53 5.27 -14.37
N LEU A 21 -0.30 5.91 -13.55
CA LEU A 21 -1.22 5.27 -12.60
C LEU A 21 -2.67 5.30 -13.06
N LYS A 22 -2.95 5.81 -14.27
CA LYS A 22 -4.28 5.70 -14.86
C LYS A 22 -4.53 4.21 -15.11
N ASP A 23 -5.66 3.73 -14.62
CA ASP A 23 -6.19 2.36 -14.84
C ASP A 23 -5.72 1.24 -13.89
N LYS A 24 -4.90 1.53 -12.87
CA LYS A 24 -4.55 0.53 -11.83
C LYS A 24 -5.41 0.63 -10.58
N ALA A 25 -5.86 -0.53 -10.09
CA ALA A 25 -6.41 -0.66 -8.75
C ALA A 25 -5.30 -0.40 -7.72
N LYS A 26 -5.68 0.22 -6.60
CA LYS A 26 -4.75 0.67 -5.56
C LYS A 26 -5.26 0.23 -4.20
N ALA A 27 -4.35 -0.08 -3.28
CA ALA A 27 -4.70 -0.35 -1.89
C ALA A 27 -3.57 0.06 -0.95
N TYR A 28 -3.96 0.32 0.30
CA TYR A 28 -3.03 0.32 1.43
C TYR A 28 -3.15 -1.02 2.14
N VAL A 29 -2.02 -1.67 2.40
CA VAL A 29 -1.96 -2.89 3.20
C VAL A 29 -1.32 -2.55 4.53
N LEU A 30 -2.11 -2.68 5.60
CA LEU A 30 -1.69 -2.38 6.97
C LEU A 30 -1.24 -3.67 7.63
N ILE A 31 0.04 -3.76 8.00
CA ILE A 31 0.68 -4.98 8.48
C ILE A 31 0.94 -4.86 9.98
N GLU A 32 0.46 -5.85 10.74
CA GLU A 32 0.93 -6.18 12.08
C GLU A 32 2.07 -7.19 11.95
N ALA A 33 3.24 -6.89 12.49
CA ALA A 33 4.46 -7.64 12.31
C ALA A 33 5.06 -8.14 13.63
N ASP A 34 5.99 -9.08 13.53
CA ASP A 34 6.96 -9.35 14.57
C ASP A 34 8.12 -8.33 14.45
N PRO A 35 8.38 -7.50 15.49
CA PRO A 35 9.43 -6.49 15.45
C PRO A 35 10.81 -7.04 15.05
N ALA A 36 11.13 -8.29 15.45
CA ALA A 36 12.42 -8.91 15.12
C ALA A 36 12.59 -9.18 13.61
N HIS A 37 11.49 -9.22 12.84
CA HIS A 37 11.47 -9.56 11.43
C HIS A 37 11.21 -8.35 10.52
N ILE A 38 10.95 -7.15 11.05
CA ILE A 38 10.66 -5.95 10.24
C ILE A 38 11.69 -5.70 9.13
N PRO A 39 13.02 -5.74 9.38
CA PRO A 39 14.00 -5.55 8.32
C PRO A 39 13.88 -6.59 7.19
N TYR A 40 13.60 -7.85 7.54
CA TYR A 40 13.38 -8.93 6.57
C TYR A 40 12.07 -8.72 5.78
N ILE A 41 11.00 -8.30 6.45
CA ILE A 41 9.72 -8.02 5.81
C ILE A 41 9.87 -6.91 4.75
N LEU A 42 10.59 -5.82 5.07
CA LEU A 42 10.86 -4.75 4.11
C LEU A 42 11.67 -5.24 2.90
N GLU A 43 12.66 -6.11 3.11
CA GLU A 43 13.44 -6.70 2.02
C GLU A 43 12.57 -7.54 1.08
N GLU A 44 11.69 -8.38 1.64
CA GLU A 44 10.78 -9.22 0.85
C GLU A 44 9.72 -8.37 0.12
N LEU A 45 9.15 -7.36 0.78
CA LEU A 45 8.22 -6.42 0.16
C LEU A 45 8.87 -5.66 -1.01
N GLY A 46 10.14 -5.29 -0.89
CA GLY A 46 10.90 -4.60 -1.94
C GLY A 46 11.16 -5.46 -3.20
N LYS A 47 10.93 -6.78 -3.13
CA LYS A 47 11.04 -7.70 -4.27
C LYS A 47 9.73 -7.82 -5.07
N LEU A 48 8.62 -7.31 -4.53
CA LEU A 48 7.30 -7.44 -5.14
C LEU A 48 7.03 -6.26 -6.08
N GLU A 49 6.80 -6.54 -7.38
CA GLU A 49 6.56 -5.49 -8.39
C GLU A 49 5.31 -4.64 -8.09
N ASN A 50 4.34 -5.23 -7.40
CA ASN A 50 3.09 -4.59 -6.99
C ASN A 50 3.28 -3.62 -5.82
N VAL A 51 4.39 -3.68 -5.07
CA VAL A 51 4.66 -2.80 -3.93
C VAL A 51 5.35 -1.53 -4.42
N ARG A 52 4.72 -0.38 -4.15
CA ARG A 52 5.23 0.94 -4.54
C ARG A 52 5.92 1.67 -3.40
N SER A 53 5.42 1.50 -2.18
CA SER A 53 6.09 2.00 -0.98
C SER A 53 5.76 1.10 0.20
N ALA A 54 6.66 1.09 1.18
CA ALA A 54 6.45 0.44 2.47
C ALA A 54 7.15 1.27 3.55
N ASP A 55 6.37 1.82 4.46
CA ASP A 55 6.87 2.67 5.55
C ASP A 55 6.67 1.96 6.89
N VAL A 56 7.72 1.91 7.70
CA VAL A 56 7.61 1.50 9.10
C VAL A 56 7.02 2.67 9.88
N VAL A 57 5.93 2.43 10.59
CA VAL A 57 5.18 3.47 11.28
C VAL A 57 5.06 3.15 12.78
N THR A 58 4.88 4.19 13.59
CA THR A 58 4.59 4.04 15.01
C THR A 58 3.08 4.13 15.23
N GLY A 59 2.38 2.99 15.24
CA GLY A 59 0.93 2.91 15.40
C GLY A 59 0.44 1.55 15.90
N ILE A 60 -0.85 1.26 15.69
CA ILE A 60 -1.41 -0.09 15.94
C ILE A 60 -0.94 -1.12 14.90
N TYR A 61 -0.39 -0.62 13.78
CA TYR A 61 0.28 -1.38 12.75
C TYR A 61 1.77 -0.98 12.75
N ASP A 62 2.60 -1.89 12.25
CA ASP A 62 4.05 -1.71 12.20
C ASP A 62 4.51 -1.22 10.82
N ILE A 63 3.81 -1.62 9.74
CA ILE A 63 4.16 -1.27 8.36
C ILE A 63 2.91 -0.89 7.57
N ILE A 64 2.98 0.19 6.81
CA ILE A 64 1.96 0.58 5.82
C ILE A 64 2.56 0.44 4.44
N VAL A 65 1.90 -0.35 3.59
CA VAL A 65 2.37 -0.64 2.23
C VAL A 65 1.38 -0.07 1.23
N PHE A 66 1.87 0.69 0.24
CA PHE A 66 1.08 1.09 -0.92
C PHE A 66 1.29 0.06 -2.04
N VAL A 67 0.21 -0.54 -2.51
CA VAL A 67 0.21 -1.57 -3.55
C VAL A 67 -0.70 -1.21 -4.71
N GLU A 68 -0.27 -1.66 -5.89
CA GLU A 68 -0.97 -1.47 -7.16
C GLU A 68 -1.14 -2.80 -7.88
N GLY A 69 -2.21 -2.93 -8.65
CA GLY A 69 -2.45 -4.06 -9.54
C GLY A 69 -3.44 -3.69 -10.63
N GLU A 70 -3.58 -4.55 -11.64
CA GLU A 70 -4.52 -4.35 -12.75
C GLU A 70 -5.98 -4.34 -12.27
N ASN A 71 -6.27 -5.00 -11.15
CA ASN A 71 -7.60 -5.01 -10.53
C ASN A 71 -7.54 -5.48 -9.06
N GLN A 72 -8.68 -5.39 -8.37
CA GLN A 72 -8.81 -5.82 -6.97
C GLN A 72 -8.45 -7.31 -6.76
N ASN A 73 -8.73 -8.19 -7.72
CA ASN A 73 -8.41 -9.62 -7.58
C ASN A 73 -6.90 -9.87 -7.61
N GLU A 74 -6.15 -9.09 -8.39
CA GLU A 74 -4.69 -9.17 -8.40
C GLU A 74 -4.10 -8.74 -7.05
N ILE A 75 -4.52 -7.59 -6.53
CA ILE A 75 -4.10 -7.14 -5.19
C ILE A 75 -4.43 -8.19 -4.13
N GLY A 76 -5.64 -8.76 -4.17
CA GLY A 76 -6.03 -9.85 -3.27
C GLY A 76 -5.11 -11.07 -3.37
N LYS A 77 -4.69 -11.45 -4.58
CA LYS A 77 -3.73 -12.55 -4.79
C LYS A 77 -2.36 -12.22 -4.23
N VAL A 78 -1.82 -11.03 -4.50
CA VAL A 78 -0.52 -10.58 -3.97
C VAL A 78 -0.54 -10.61 -2.45
N VAL A 79 -1.58 -10.07 -1.82
CA VAL A 79 -1.69 -10.07 -0.35
C VAL A 79 -1.73 -11.49 0.21
N ILE A 80 -2.54 -12.37 -0.37
CA ILE A 80 -2.73 -13.73 0.16
C ILE A 80 -1.52 -14.62 -0.10
N LYS A 81 -0.91 -14.53 -1.29
CA LYS A 81 0.13 -15.47 -1.75
C LYS A 81 1.55 -14.97 -1.51
N GLU A 82 1.74 -13.66 -1.41
CA GLU A 82 3.08 -13.07 -1.37
C GLU A 82 3.30 -12.32 -0.07
N ILE A 83 2.39 -11.45 0.38
CA ILE A 83 2.58 -10.66 1.61
C ILE A 83 2.32 -11.48 2.88
N ASN A 84 1.16 -12.13 3.00
CA ASN A 84 0.79 -12.89 4.21
C ASN A 84 1.77 -14.01 4.56
N PRO A 85 2.36 -14.74 3.60
CA PRO A 85 3.34 -15.79 3.91
C PRO A 85 4.72 -15.29 4.32
N ILE A 86 5.02 -13.98 4.17
CA ILE A 86 6.32 -13.42 4.61
C ILE A 86 6.48 -13.69 6.09
N ARG A 87 7.59 -14.34 6.44
CA ARG A 87 7.94 -14.64 7.82
C ARG A 87 7.95 -13.35 8.66
N GLY A 88 7.17 -13.36 9.74
CA GLY A 88 7.03 -12.22 10.64
C GLY A 88 5.80 -11.37 10.39
N VAL A 89 5.09 -11.54 9.26
CA VAL A 89 3.75 -10.96 9.07
C VAL A 89 2.75 -11.73 9.93
N LYS A 90 2.11 -11.06 10.88
CA LYS A 90 1.07 -11.67 11.74
C LYS A 90 -0.30 -11.49 11.15
N LYS A 91 -0.55 -10.31 10.57
CA LYS A 91 -1.84 -9.95 9.97
C LYS A 91 -1.64 -8.83 8.97
N ALA A 92 -2.36 -8.91 7.85
CA ALA A 92 -2.46 -7.85 6.86
C ALA A 92 -3.93 -7.44 6.68
N THR A 93 -4.19 -6.15 6.72
CA THR A 93 -5.53 -5.57 6.43
C THR A 93 -5.45 -4.78 5.13
N THR A 94 -6.20 -5.18 4.11
CA THR A 94 -6.22 -4.50 2.81
C THR A 94 -7.32 -3.44 2.76
N CYS A 95 -6.91 -2.20 2.53
CA CYS A 95 -7.79 -1.04 2.36
C CYS A 95 -7.77 -0.62 0.89
N MET A 96 -8.78 -1.03 0.13
CA MET A 96 -8.92 -0.61 -1.28
C MET A 96 -9.12 0.90 -1.38
N VAL A 97 -8.38 1.54 -2.28
CA VAL A 97 -8.59 2.95 -2.63
C VAL A 97 -9.82 3.03 -3.54
N VAL A 98 -10.72 3.97 -3.23
CA VAL A 98 -11.93 4.22 -4.00
C VAL A 98 -11.87 5.66 -4.50
N GLU A 99 -12.12 5.87 -5.79
CA GLU A 99 -12.22 7.20 -6.39
C GLU A 99 -13.58 7.82 -6.04
N ILE A 100 -13.58 9.12 -5.69
CA ILE A 100 -14.76 9.88 -5.24
C ILE A 100 -14.92 11.12 -6.12
#